data_AF-A0A523RRI1-F1
#
_entry.id   AF-A0A523RRI1-F1
#
_cell.length_a   1.000
_cell.length_b   1.000
_cell.length_c   1.000
_cell.angle_alpha   90.00
_cell.angle_beta   90.00
_cell.angle_gamma   90.00
#
_symmetry.space_group_name_H-M   'P 1'
#
loop_
_entity.id
_entity.type
_entity.pdbx_description
1 polymer ?
#
loop_
_entity_poly.entity_id
_entity_poly.type
_entity_poly.pdbx_seq_one_letter_code
_entity_poly.pdbx_strand_id
1 'polypeptide(L)'
;MSSPKKKSKKPAKPKASPAPIPTETGVIKQGTIAKFMRKRTQLVGFETGLNKHTQYSIEFLDNAIDALESWWWKTKRRPRLQDHLDSKVVEDVRTKLEEGQFDTIAFSKQLERNIRAGKEVDTLTRRKETIEERITEFRKFLAPLRPLLTKREPLVVIELKEIQMPDLVPIDDEDGFKVYEFTCFDTGVGMVPSDLEKYGIYLASSKSEKLRQTRGSQGFGAPSAFSDAQNTTGKPIFTVSKRFTSDEATVTNFYTTTANTKDHVGGPIDLDLPFHHGTFIKLFYLNIQYRRGYADIYNEMASLLNAHVTIIFIDPYGKVHIYPRRVNAFPEEPKYAQPHPASIRIGEFQDLLRETRESDLRGFLTKAFCRLSSNRAKKIVGNASKDLRRRHLDDLKMSTPTDTLSKTEVELLYRSFSSEDYIAPPTDTVVPVGEEVFEQTIKLAYNLDFTTAVTRTPTSGKGLSFAV
;
A
#
# COMPACT_ATOMS: atom_id res chain seq x y z
N MET A 1 63.69 -74.59 34.07
CA MET A 1 62.82 -74.67 32.88
C MET A 1 62.23 -73.28 32.64
N SER A 2 62.82 -72.51 31.72
CA SER A 2 62.38 -71.16 31.35
C SER A 2 62.01 -71.14 29.87
N SER A 3 60.76 -70.78 29.61
CA SER A 3 60.04 -70.89 28.35
C SER A 3 60.60 -70.01 27.22
N PRO A 4 60.45 -70.40 25.93
CA PRO A 4 60.99 -69.66 24.79
C PRO A 4 60.09 -68.49 24.34
N LYS A 5 60.76 -67.47 23.79
CA LYS A 5 60.27 -66.19 23.26
C LYS A 5 59.13 -66.32 22.24
N LYS A 6 58.00 -65.64 22.48
CA LYS A 6 56.96 -65.32 21.46
C LYS A 6 57.30 -64.00 20.75
N LYS A 7 57.42 -64.04 19.43
CA LYS A 7 57.60 -62.89 18.53
C LYS A 7 56.37 -61.97 18.54
N SER A 8 56.59 -60.67 18.73
CA SER A 8 55.57 -59.62 18.68
C SER A 8 55.16 -59.29 17.24
N LYS A 9 53.85 -59.29 16.95
CA LYS A 9 53.26 -58.82 15.69
C LYS A 9 53.17 -57.27 15.72
N LYS A 10 53.71 -56.61 14.70
CA LYS A 10 53.52 -55.17 14.45
C LYS A 10 52.05 -54.86 14.11
N PRO A 11 51.45 -53.76 14.59
CA PRO A 11 50.08 -53.40 14.24
C PRO A 11 50.03 -52.82 12.81
N ALA A 12 48.95 -53.13 12.09
CA ALA A 12 48.69 -52.63 10.75
C ALA A 12 48.33 -51.14 10.79
N LYS A 13 48.87 -50.35 9.84
CA LYS A 13 48.51 -48.94 9.65
C LYS A 13 47.02 -48.82 9.28
N PRO A 14 46.27 -47.84 9.83
CA PRO A 14 44.89 -47.61 9.42
C PRO A 14 44.86 -47.08 7.99
N LYS A 15 43.95 -47.64 7.17
CA LYS A 15 43.67 -47.15 5.81
C LYS A 15 43.11 -45.73 5.91
N ALA A 16 43.69 -44.80 5.16
CA ALA A 16 43.17 -43.44 5.02
C ALA A 16 41.73 -43.50 4.48
N SER A 17 40.82 -42.83 5.18
CA SER A 17 39.45 -42.62 4.73
C SER A 17 39.46 -41.86 3.39
N PRO A 18 38.60 -42.20 2.41
CA PRO A 18 38.49 -41.42 1.19
C PRO A 18 38.09 -39.99 1.54
N ALA A 19 38.76 -39.00 0.94
CA ALA A 19 38.41 -37.60 1.09
C ALA A 19 36.93 -37.39 0.72
N PRO A 20 36.17 -36.58 1.47
CA PRO A 20 34.78 -36.30 1.13
C PRO A 20 34.73 -35.69 -0.27
N ILE A 21 33.94 -36.30 -1.15
CA ILE A 21 33.59 -35.75 -2.46
C ILE A 21 32.95 -34.38 -2.18
N PRO A 22 33.44 -33.28 -2.79
CA PRO A 22 32.82 -31.98 -2.60
C PRO A 22 31.36 -32.10 -3.00
N THR A 23 30.46 -31.93 -2.04
CA THR A 23 29.03 -31.84 -2.31
C THR A 23 28.83 -30.70 -3.31
N GLU A 24 28.37 -31.03 -4.52
CA GLU A 24 27.99 -30.03 -5.50
C GLU A 24 26.94 -29.13 -4.85
N THR A 25 27.36 -27.93 -4.45
CA THR A 25 26.44 -26.96 -3.88
C THR A 25 25.54 -26.47 -5.01
N GLY A 26 24.22 -26.67 -4.86
CA GLY A 26 23.25 -26.27 -5.87
C GLY A 26 23.40 -24.79 -6.22
N VAL A 27 23.45 -24.49 -7.52
CA VAL A 27 23.68 -23.13 -8.04
C VAL A 27 22.43 -22.24 -7.91
N ILE A 28 21.25 -22.85 -7.77
CA ILE A 28 19.96 -22.15 -7.65
C ILE A 28 19.81 -21.55 -6.24
N LYS A 29 19.63 -20.23 -6.16
CA LYS A 29 19.41 -19.49 -4.90
C LYS A 29 18.01 -18.89 -4.86
N GLN A 30 17.32 -19.06 -3.74
CA GLN A 30 16.04 -18.40 -3.48
C GLN A 30 16.26 -16.96 -2.97
N GLY A 31 15.51 -16.00 -3.54
CA GLY A 31 15.48 -14.61 -3.09
C GLY A 31 14.18 -14.27 -2.36
N THR A 32 14.18 -13.18 -1.62
CA THR A 32 12.97 -12.60 -1.03
C THR A 32 12.24 -11.72 -2.05
N ILE A 33 10.94 -11.49 -1.83
CA ILE A 33 10.16 -10.54 -2.63
C ILE A 33 10.76 -9.12 -2.56
N ALA A 34 11.21 -8.67 -1.39
CA ALA A 34 11.85 -7.37 -1.22
C ALA A 34 13.12 -7.24 -2.07
N LYS A 35 13.95 -8.30 -2.13
CA LYS A 35 15.16 -8.32 -2.97
C LYS A 35 14.82 -8.27 -4.46
N PHE A 36 13.72 -8.91 -4.87
CA PHE A 36 13.24 -8.85 -6.25
C PHE A 36 12.75 -7.44 -6.61
N MET A 37 11.83 -6.89 -5.80
CA MET A 37 11.20 -5.59 -6.05
C MET A 37 12.19 -4.43 -6.00
N ARG A 38 13.17 -4.44 -5.08
CA ARG A 38 14.22 -3.42 -5.02
C ARG A 38 15.06 -3.32 -6.29
N LYS A 39 15.20 -4.43 -7.04
CA LYS A 39 15.91 -4.44 -8.32
C LYS A 39 15.00 -4.07 -9.51
N ARG A 40 13.69 -4.02 -9.28
CA ARG A 40 12.66 -3.96 -10.30
C ARG A 40 11.55 -2.97 -9.94
N THR A 41 11.91 -1.82 -9.37
CA THR A 41 10.95 -0.78 -8.93
C THR A 41 10.14 -0.20 -10.10
N GLN A 42 10.62 -0.33 -11.33
CA GLN A 42 9.87 0.01 -12.55
C GLN A 42 8.60 -0.83 -12.76
N LEU A 43 8.52 -2.05 -12.20
CA LEU A 43 7.33 -2.90 -12.33
C LEU A 43 6.10 -2.34 -11.58
N VAL A 44 6.34 -1.36 -10.71
CA VAL A 44 5.37 -0.75 -9.79
C VAL A 44 5.38 0.78 -9.93
N GLY A 45 5.84 1.31 -11.08
CA GLY A 45 5.71 2.72 -11.43
C GLY A 45 6.75 3.67 -10.83
N PHE A 46 7.78 3.16 -10.15
CA PHE A 46 8.87 3.98 -9.58
C PHE A 46 10.09 4.08 -10.51
N GLU A 47 9.86 4.08 -11.82
CA GLU A 47 10.90 4.37 -12.81
C GLU A 47 11.23 5.87 -12.80
N THR A 48 12.52 6.21 -12.98
CA THR A 48 12.94 7.61 -13.16
C THR A 48 12.19 8.24 -14.32
N GLY A 49 11.56 9.39 -14.08
CA GLY A 49 10.79 10.09 -15.10
C GLY A 49 9.68 10.95 -14.51
N LEU A 50 8.84 11.52 -15.39
CA LEU A 50 7.80 12.47 -14.99
C LEU A 50 6.73 11.83 -14.09
N ASN A 51 6.41 10.56 -14.34
CA ASN A 51 5.38 9.83 -13.62
C ASN A 51 5.79 9.41 -12.21
N LYS A 52 7.09 9.44 -11.87
CA LYS A 52 7.56 9.01 -10.55
C LYS A 52 6.96 9.83 -9.41
N HIS A 53 6.92 11.17 -9.58
CA HIS A 53 6.27 12.07 -8.62
C HIS A 53 4.78 11.76 -8.44
N THR A 54 4.12 11.44 -9.56
CA THR A 54 2.71 11.04 -9.58
C THR A 54 2.51 9.71 -8.87
N GLN A 55 3.40 8.72 -9.07
CA GLN A 55 3.33 7.43 -8.38
C GLN A 55 3.44 7.61 -6.87
N TYR A 56 4.37 8.44 -6.39
CA TYR A 56 4.42 8.81 -4.97
C TYR A 56 3.10 9.42 -4.49
N SER A 57 2.53 10.35 -5.25
CA SER A 57 1.23 10.96 -4.89
C SER A 57 0.11 9.94 -4.85
N ILE A 58 -0.01 9.05 -5.86
CA ILE A 58 -0.99 7.96 -5.92
C ILE A 58 -0.91 7.09 -4.66
N GLU A 59 0.27 6.54 -4.37
CA GLU A 59 0.41 5.55 -3.31
C GLU A 59 0.10 6.09 -1.93
N PHE A 60 0.52 7.33 -1.64
CA PHE A 60 0.29 7.91 -0.31
C PHE A 60 -1.08 8.57 -0.18
N LEU A 61 -1.60 9.21 -1.24
CA LEU A 61 -2.95 9.81 -1.22
C LEU A 61 -4.03 8.74 -1.09
N ASP A 62 -3.94 7.65 -1.87
CA ASP A 62 -4.93 6.59 -1.84
C ASP A 62 -4.97 5.86 -0.49
N ASN A 63 -3.79 5.62 0.10
CA ASN A 63 -3.69 5.04 1.44
C ASN A 63 -4.21 5.99 2.52
N ALA A 64 -3.97 7.29 2.39
CA ALA A 64 -4.49 8.31 3.29
C ALA A 64 -6.02 8.39 3.25
N ILE A 65 -6.62 8.37 2.05
CA ILE A 65 -8.08 8.39 1.89
C ILE A 65 -8.70 7.10 2.43
N ASP A 66 -8.14 5.92 2.13
CA ASP A 66 -8.60 4.66 2.71
C ASP A 66 -8.52 4.68 4.25
N ALA A 67 -7.49 5.34 4.82
CA ALA A 67 -7.35 5.49 6.27
C ALA A 67 -8.37 6.47 6.87
N LEU A 68 -8.71 7.56 6.17
CA LEU A 68 -9.75 8.51 6.55
C LEU A 68 -11.15 7.88 6.52
N GLU A 69 -11.46 7.15 5.45
CA GLU A 69 -12.71 6.39 5.34
C GLU A 69 -12.81 5.33 6.45
N SER A 70 -11.71 4.59 6.71
CA SER A 70 -11.71 3.63 7.81
C SER A 70 -11.89 4.27 9.18
N TRP A 71 -11.34 5.47 9.39
CA TRP A 71 -11.60 6.23 10.61
C TRP A 71 -13.07 6.59 10.72
N TRP A 72 -13.66 7.12 9.64
CA TRP A 72 -15.06 7.54 9.59
C TRP A 72 -16.01 6.41 9.98
N TRP A 73 -15.82 5.21 9.43
CA TRP A 73 -16.67 4.04 9.70
C TRP A 73 -16.51 3.52 11.14
N LYS A 74 -15.33 3.67 11.75
CA LYS A 74 -15.02 3.13 13.09
C LYS A 74 -15.33 4.09 14.25
N THR A 75 -15.45 5.38 13.98
CA THR A 75 -15.64 6.40 15.02
C THR A 75 -17.06 6.96 15.02
N LYS A 76 -17.49 7.46 16.18
CA LYS A 76 -18.67 8.34 16.29
C LYS A 76 -18.32 9.82 16.23
N ARG A 77 -17.02 10.16 16.30
CA ARG A 77 -16.55 11.55 16.21
C ARG A 77 -16.72 12.04 14.77
N ARG A 78 -17.22 13.27 14.60
CA ARG A 78 -17.42 13.88 13.28
C ARG A 78 -16.64 15.20 13.18
N PRO A 79 -16.30 15.63 11.95
CA PRO A 79 -15.77 16.96 11.70
C PRO A 79 -16.69 18.02 12.29
N ARG A 80 -16.09 19.09 12.83
CA ARG A 80 -16.85 20.25 13.38
C ARG A 80 -17.08 21.33 12.34
N LEU A 81 -16.45 21.22 11.17
CA LEU A 81 -16.64 22.14 10.04
C LEU A 81 -17.80 21.67 9.17
N GLN A 82 -18.44 22.64 8.51
CA GLN A 82 -19.48 22.38 7.51
C GLN A 82 -18.87 21.84 6.21
N ASP A 83 -19.75 21.41 5.31
CA ASP A 83 -19.43 20.84 4.00
C ASP A 83 -18.54 21.70 3.14
N HIS A 84 -18.82 22.98 3.15
CA HIS A 84 -18.02 23.98 2.51
C HIS A 84 -17.17 24.58 3.61
N LEU A 85 -15.87 24.24 3.63
CA LEU A 85 -14.96 24.92 4.54
C LEU A 85 -15.14 26.43 4.37
N ASP A 86 -15.34 27.13 5.50
CA ASP A 86 -15.43 28.57 5.52
C ASP A 86 -14.21 29.16 4.79
N SER A 87 -14.47 29.98 3.78
CA SER A 87 -13.44 30.61 2.96
C SER A 87 -12.40 31.34 3.82
N LYS A 88 -12.78 31.88 4.98
CA LYS A 88 -11.84 32.52 5.92
C LYS A 88 -10.87 31.51 6.54
N VAL A 89 -11.32 30.30 6.87
CA VAL A 89 -10.46 29.24 7.42
C VAL A 89 -9.50 28.74 6.34
N VAL A 90 -9.99 28.57 5.12
CA VAL A 90 -9.16 28.17 3.97
C VAL A 90 -8.07 29.22 3.72
N GLU A 91 -8.44 30.49 3.73
CA GLU A 91 -7.50 31.59 3.48
C GLU A 91 -6.48 31.72 4.63
N ASP A 92 -6.90 31.62 5.89
CA ASP A 92 -5.98 31.64 7.04
C ASP A 92 -4.94 30.50 6.96
N VAL A 93 -5.39 29.29 6.60
CA VAL A 93 -4.48 28.14 6.42
C VAL A 93 -3.58 28.34 5.20
N ARG A 94 -4.11 28.87 4.09
CA ARG A 94 -3.34 29.20 2.89
C ARG A 94 -2.21 30.16 3.21
N THR A 95 -2.52 31.32 3.81
CA THR A 95 -1.52 32.34 4.15
C THR A 95 -0.41 31.75 5.03
N LYS A 96 -0.77 30.99 6.08
CA LYS A 96 0.21 30.35 6.98
C LYS A 96 1.07 29.29 6.30
N LEU A 97 0.51 28.55 5.34
CA LEU A 97 1.29 27.59 4.56
C LEU A 97 2.25 28.33 3.62
N GLU A 98 1.76 29.33 2.89
CA GLU A 98 2.54 30.11 1.92
C GLU A 98 3.70 30.88 2.57
N GLU A 99 3.57 31.36 3.80
CA GLU A 99 4.67 32.02 4.56
C GLU A 99 5.93 31.16 4.68
N GLY A 100 5.79 29.83 4.71
CA GLY A 100 6.91 28.89 4.81
C GLY A 100 7.41 28.34 3.48
N GLN A 101 6.78 28.71 2.36
CA GLN A 101 7.11 28.17 1.04
C GLN A 101 7.95 29.13 0.21
N PHE A 102 8.81 28.54 -0.61
CA PHE A 102 9.55 29.24 -1.66
C PHE A 102 9.78 28.30 -2.84
N ASP A 103 10.13 28.87 -3.99
CA ASP A 103 10.42 28.09 -5.19
C ASP A 103 11.78 27.37 -5.05
N THR A 104 11.71 26.11 -4.61
CA THR A 104 12.88 25.26 -4.40
C THR A 104 13.61 24.93 -5.70
N ILE A 105 12.88 24.88 -6.82
CA ILE A 105 13.43 24.66 -8.16
C ILE A 105 14.20 25.88 -8.64
N ALA A 106 13.63 27.08 -8.50
CA ALA A 106 14.31 28.32 -8.87
C ALA A 106 15.57 28.52 -8.02
N PHE A 107 15.50 28.18 -6.73
CA PHE A 107 16.66 28.17 -5.85
C PHE A 107 17.75 27.21 -6.34
N SER A 108 17.41 25.95 -6.67
CA SER A 108 18.38 24.99 -7.23
C SER A 108 19.04 25.52 -8.50
N LYS A 109 18.25 26.04 -9.45
CA LYS A 109 18.76 26.63 -10.69
C LYS A 109 19.68 27.82 -10.46
N GLN A 110 19.40 28.63 -9.43
CA GLN A 110 20.27 29.73 -9.05
C GLN A 110 21.62 29.22 -8.53
N LEU A 111 21.62 28.16 -7.70
CA LEU A 111 22.85 27.53 -7.21
C LEU A 111 23.67 26.91 -8.34
N GLU A 112 23.04 26.18 -9.25
CA GLU A 112 23.67 25.63 -10.46
C GLU A 112 24.38 26.71 -11.28
N ARG A 113 23.70 27.84 -11.52
CA ARG A 113 24.27 28.97 -12.25
C ARG A 113 25.46 29.59 -11.51
N ASN A 114 25.38 29.69 -10.19
CA ASN A 114 26.48 30.23 -9.38
C ASN A 114 27.72 29.32 -9.44
N ILE A 115 27.55 28.01 -9.33
CA ILE A 115 28.64 27.02 -9.43
C ILE A 115 29.28 27.07 -10.82
N ARG A 116 28.47 27.06 -11.88
CA ARG A 116 28.95 27.18 -13.27
C ARG A 116 29.67 28.52 -13.55
N ALA A 117 29.30 29.57 -12.82
CA ALA A 117 29.98 30.86 -12.87
C ALA A 117 31.22 30.96 -11.95
N GLY A 118 31.63 29.85 -11.31
CA GLY A 118 32.79 29.80 -10.43
C GLY A 118 32.60 30.49 -9.08
N LYS A 119 31.36 30.76 -8.65
CA LYS A 119 31.08 31.34 -7.34
C LYS A 119 31.07 30.26 -6.27
N GLU A 120 31.60 30.56 -5.10
CA GLU A 120 31.44 29.72 -3.92
C GLU A 120 29.95 29.66 -3.54
N VAL A 121 29.45 28.43 -3.43
CA VAL A 121 28.11 28.13 -2.92
C VAL A 121 28.28 27.43 -1.58
N ASP A 122 27.61 27.95 -0.56
CA ASP A 122 27.57 27.30 0.75
C ASP A 122 26.77 25.99 0.63
N THR A 123 27.50 24.89 0.46
CA THR A 123 26.94 23.55 0.46
C THR A 123 26.75 23.11 1.90
N LEU A 124 25.50 23.07 2.36
CA LEU A 124 25.16 22.47 3.66
C LEU A 124 25.72 21.05 3.72
N THR A 125 26.74 20.83 4.54
CA THR A 125 27.32 19.51 4.76
C THR A 125 26.25 18.60 5.36
N ARG A 126 26.13 17.36 4.89
CA ARG A 126 25.15 16.40 5.40
C ARG A 126 25.35 16.16 6.90
N ARG A 127 24.52 16.78 7.74
CA ARG A 127 24.44 16.46 9.17
C ARG A 127 23.57 15.22 9.38
N LYS A 128 23.96 14.40 10.36
CA LYS A 128 23.13 13.29 10.82
C LYS A 128 21.99 13.88 11.65
N GLU A 129 20.82 14.03 11.02
CA GLU A 129 19.61 14.53 11.69
C GLU A 129 19.19 13.58 12.82
N THR A 130 19.03 14.12 14.02
CA THR A 130 18.55 13.34 15.18
C THR A 130 17.04 13.11 15.09
N ILE A 131 16.52 12.17 15.88
CA ILE A 131 15.07 11.93 15.92
C ILE A 131 14.33 13.14 16.51
N GLU A 132 14.95 13.85 17.46
CA GLU A 132 14.43 15.06 18.10
C GLU A 132 14.31 16.23 17.11
N GLU A 133 15.28 16.40 16.21
CA GLU A 133 15.23 17.41 15.14
C GLU A 133 14.06 17.12 14.19
N ARG A 134 13.89 15.86 13.78
CA ARG A 134 12.75 15.45 12.92
C ARG A 134 11.40 15.63 13.59
N ILE A 135 11.30 15.35 14.89
CA ILE A 135 10.08 15.62 15.68
C ILE A 135 9.80 17.13 15.72
N THR A 136 10.84 17.95 15.84
CA THR A 136 10.71 19.41 15.82
C THR A 136 10.21 19.92 14.47
N GLU A 137 10.73 19.39 13.37
CA GLU A 137 10.22 19.66 12.02
C GLU A 137 8.76 19.24 11.86
N PHE A 138 8.39 18.06 12.35
CA PHE A 138 7.00 17.59 12.34
C PHE A 138 6.06 18.55 13.08
N ARG A 139 6.47 19.06 14.25
CA ARG A 139 5.69 20.07 15.00
C ARG A 139 5.54 21.38 14.21
N LYS A 140 6.58 21.82 13.50
CA LYS A 140 6.52 23.00 12.62
C LYS A 140 5.58 22.77 11.44
N PHE A 141 5.64 21.58 10.83
CA PHE A 141 4.73 21.19 9.74
C PHE A 141 3.25 21.21 10.17
N LEU A 142 2.92 20.79 11.39
CA LEU A 142 1.54 20.81 11.90
C LEU A 142 1.04 22.21 12.29
N ALA A 143 1.94 23.15 12.60
CA ALA A 143 1.57 24.48 13.10
C ALA A 143 0.58 25.24 12.20
N PRO A 144 0.80 25.38 10.87
CA PRO A 144 -0.16 26.05 9.98
C PRO A 144 -1.50 25.31 9.85
N LEU A 145 -1.52 23.99 10.09
CA LEU A 145 -2.71 23.14 9.93
C LEU A 145 -3.62 23.13 11.17
N ARG A 146 -3.19 23.70 12.30
CA ARG A 146 -3.95 23.70 13.58
C ARG A 146 -5.42 24.10 13.44
N PRO A 147 -5.83 25.11 12.64
CA PRO A 147 -7.24 25.46 12.47
C PRO A 147 -8.11 24.31 11.94
N LEU A 148 -7.55 23.43 11.10
CA LEU A 148 -8.21 22.25 10.55
C LEU A 148 -8.18 21.07 11.54
N LEU A 149 -7.02 20.84 12.16
CA LEU A 149 -6.82 19.71 13.08
C LEU A 149 -7.72 19.80 14.33
N THR A 150 -7.81 20.98 14.93
CA THR A 150 -8.65 21.23 16.11
C THR A 150 -10.15 21.05 15.84
N LYS A 151 -10.55 21.23 14.57
CA LYS A 151 -11.92 21.02 14.10
C LYS A 151 -12.15 19.61 13.54
N ARG A 152 -11.14 18.73 13.60
CA ARG A 152 -11.20 17.34 13.10
C ARG A 152 -11.57 17.26 11.63
N GLU A 153 -11.02 18.17 10.83
CA GLU A 153 -11.20 18.10 9.38
C GLU A 153 -10.56 16.82 8.83
N PRO A 154 -11.27 16.04 7.98
CA PRO A 154 -10.67 14.95 7.23
C PRO A 154 -9.73 15.56 6.20
N LEU A 155 -8.42 15.37 6.43
CA LEU A 155 -7.38 16.13 5.78
C LEU A 155 -6.28 15.18 5.30
N VAL A 156 -5.82 15.42 4.07
CA VAL A 156 -4.55 14.91 3.57
C VAL A 156 -3.70 16.08 3.11
N VAL A 157 -2.43 16.10 3.48
CA VAL A 157 -1.45 17.09 3.05
C VAL A 157 -0.29 16.36 2.39
N ILE A 158 0.00 16.70 1.14
CA ILE A 158 1.19 16.26 0.41
C ILE A 158 2.06 17.48 0.13
N GLU A 159 3.34 17.39 0.43
CA GLU A 159 4.33 18.43 0.17
C GLU A 159 5.53 17.81 -0.54
N LEU A 160 5.90 18.41 -1.68
CA LEU A 160 7.08 18.08 -2.46
C LEU A 160 8.06 19.25 -2.42
N LYS A 161 9.32 18.98 -2.07
CA LYS A 161 10.40 19.98 -2.12
C LYS A 161 11.60 19.45 -2.85
N GLU A 162 12.18 20.25 -3.73
CA GLU A 162 13.51 19.98 -4.25
C GLU A 162 14.55 20.38 -3.19
N ILE A 163 15.45 19.47 -2.84
CA ILE A 163 16.47 19.71 -1.83
C ILE A 163 17.87 19.50 -2.40
N GLN A 164 18.85 20.19 -1.83
CA GLN A 164 20.25 20.03 -2.21
C GLN A 164 20.89 18.93 -1.37
N MET A 165 21.53 17.98 -2.04
CA MET A 165 22.37 16.96 -1.42
C MET A 165 23.63 16.77 -2.25
N PRO A 166 24.57 17.74 -2.23
CA PRO A 166 25.78 17.73 -3.05
C PRO A 166 26.65 16.48 -2.84
N ASP A 167 26.63 15.91 -1.63
CA ASP A 167 27.33 14.65 -1.32
C ASP A 167 26.78 13.41 -2.06
N LEU A 168 25.55 13.50 -2.58
CA LEU A 168 24.86 12.41 -3.29
C LEU A 168 24.73 12.69 -4.79
N VAL A 169 24.27 13.90 -5.14
CA VAL A 169 24.14 14.36 -6.51
C VAL A 169 24.81 15.74 -6.59
N PRO A 170 25.83 15.93 -7.43
CA PRO A 170 26.42 17.24 -7.65
C PRO A 170 25.35 18.26 -8.00
N ILE A 171 25.48 19.50 -7.53
CA ILE A 171 24.44 20.51 -7.77
C ILE A 171 24.26 20.75 -9.27
N ASP A 172 25.36 20.76 -10.03
CA ASP A 172 25.44 20.96 -11.47
C ASP A 172 25.41 19.66 -12.30
N ASP A 173 24.87 18.58 -11.73
CA ASP A 173 24.73 17.26 -12.36
C ASP A 173 24.30 17.33 -13.83
N GLU A 174 25.10 16.72 -14.71
CA GLU A 174 24.89 16.73 -16.16
C GLU A 174 23.70 15.87 -16.58
N ASP A 175 23.41 14.80 -15.82
CA ASP A 175 22.28 13.90 -16.06
C ASP A 175 20.93 14.51 -15.64
N GLY A 176 20.96 15.64 -14.92
CA GLY A 176 19.78 16.40 -14.52
C GLY A 176 19.00 15.78 -13.35
N PHE A 177 19.63 14.91 -12.56
CA PHE A 177 19.00 14.35 -11.37
C PHE A 177 18.88 15.40 -10.26
N LYS A 178 17.77 15.31 -9.53
CA LYS A 178 17.44 16.16 -8.38
C LYS A 178 16.96 15.28 -7.24
N VAL A 179 17.19 15.77 -6.02
CA VAL A 179 16.72 15.09 -4.79
C VAL A 179 15.44 15.75 -4.34
N TYR A 180 14.43 14.94 -4.06
CA TYR A 180 13.14 15.42 -3.57
C TYR A 180 12.89 14.93 -2.15
N GLU A 181 12.42 15.83 -1.28
CA GLU A 181 11.71 15.48 -0.06
C GLU A 181 10.22 15.30 -0.39
N PHE A 182 9.66 14.14 -0.03
CA PHE A 182 8.23 13.87 -0.07
C PHE A 182 7.71 13.79 1.36
N THR A 183 6.70 14.60 1.66
CA THR A 183 5.96 14.53 2.91
C THR A 183 4.49 14.23 2.62
N CYS A 184 3.92 13.28 3.34
CA CYS A 184 2.47 13.03 3.35
C CYS A 184 1.97 12.93 4.79
N PHE A 185 0.88 13.63 5.08
CA PHE A 185 0.20 13.59 6.36
C PHE A 185 -1.30 13.41 6.16
N ASP A 186 -1.89 12.46 6.87
CA ASP A 186 -3.35 12.28 6.92
C ASP A 186 -3.88 12.40 8.34
N THR A 187 -5.17 12.73 8.47
CA THR A 187 -5.91 12.66 9.75
C THR A 187 -6.76 11.39 9.84
N GLY A 188 -6.32 10.30 9.22
CA GLY A 188 -7.02 9.03 9.17
C GLY A 188 -6.93 8.22 10.46
N VAL A 189 -7.21 6.91 10.35
CA VAL A 189 -7.37 6.03 11.50
C VAL A 189 -6.09 5.89 12.34
N GLY A 190 -4.92 6.06 11.72
CA GLY A 190 -3.61 5.80 12.30
C GLY A 190 -3.37 4.30 12.57
N MET A 191 -2.10 3.94 12.67
CA MET A 191 -1.65 2.58 12.94
C MET A 191 -1.39 2.37 14.44
N VAL A 192 -1.67 1.15 14.91
CA VAL A 192 -1.13 0.65 16.19
C VAL A 192 0.35 0.24 15.99
N PRO A 193 1.16 0.13 17.05
CA PRO A 193 2.59 -0.20 16.91
C PRO A 193 2.86 -1.46 16.07
N SER A 194 2.07 -2.52 16.25
CA SER A 194 2.23 -3.78 15.49
C SER A 194 1.87 -3.66 14.00
N ASP A 195 0.98 -2.75 13.62
CA ASP A 195 0.70 -2.43 12.22
C ASP A 195 1.81 -1.55 11.64
N LEU A 196 2.31 -0.61 12.44
CA LEU A 196 3.45 0.24 12.06
C LEU A 196 4.71 -0.60 11.83
N GLU A 197 4.96 -1.67 12.59
CA GLU A 197 6.05 -2.62 12.33
C GLU A 197 5.95 -3.29 10.95
N LYS A 198 4.72 -3.56 10.48
CA LYS A 198 4.44 -4.15 9.16
C LYS A 198 4.44 -3.11 8.04
N TYR A 199 4.30 -1.84 8.37
CA TYR A 199 4.16 -0.78 7.37
C TYR A 199 5.42 -0.62 6.50
N GLY A 200 5.32 -0.89 5.20
CA GLY A 200 6.48 -0.90 4.30
C GLY A 200 7.14 -2.27 4.11
N ILE A 201 6.61 -3.32 4.75
CA ILE A 201 6.97 -4.72 4.46
C ILE A 201 6.12 -5.20 3.27
N TYR A 202 6.77 -5.80 2.26
CA TYR A 202 6.06 -6.32 1.09
C TYR A 202 5.12 -7.45 1.49
N LEU A 203 3.94 -7.47 0.85
CA LEU A 203 2.84 -8.42 1.08
C LEU A 203 2.21 -8.33 2.50
N ALA A 204 2.64 -7.39 3.33
CA ALA A 204 1.95 -7.06 4.56
C ALA A 204 0.88 -6.00 4.26
N SER A 205 -0.39 -6.40 4.30
CA SER A 205 -1.50 -5.51 3.97
C SER A 205 -2.75 -5.85 4.77
N SER A 206 -3.51 -4.83 5.14
CA SER A 206 -4.88 -4.97 5.64
C SER A 206 -5.89 -5.22 4.50
N LYS A 207 -5.45 -5.17 3.24
CA LYS A 207 -6.27 -5.30 2.02
C LYS A 207 -6.15 -6.68 1.36
N SER A 208 -5.33 -7.60 1.89
CA SER A 208 -4.99 -8.88 1.24
C SER A 208 -5.82 -10.09 1.69
N GLU A 209 -6.47 -10.07 2.86
CA GLU A 209 -7.17 -11.27 3.37
C GLU A 209 -8.49 -11.57 2.67
N LYS A 210 -9.21 -10.53 2.24
CA LYS A 210 -10.54 -10.68 1.64
C LYS A 210 -10.71 -9.69 0.50
N LEU A 211 -11.31 -10.16 -0.58
CA LEU A 211 -11.66 -9.32 -1.72
C LEU A 211 -12.70 -8.27 -1.29
N ARG A 212 -12.39 -7.01 -1.48
CA ARG A 212 -13.29 -5.87 -1.33
C ARG A 212 -12.81 -4.75 -2.25
N GLN A 213 -13.67 -3.80 -2.59
CA GLN A 213 -13.25 -2.62 -3.33
C GLN A 213 -12.30 -1.78 -2.47
N THR A 214 -11.08 -1.55 -2.97
CA THR A 214 -10.09 -0.64 -2.40
C THR A 214 -9.33 0.06 -3.52
N ARG A 215 -8.73 1.21 -3.25
CA ARG A 215 -7.93 1.96 -4.23
C ARG A 215 -6.63 1.24 -4.62
N GLY A 216 -5.87 0.80 -3.60
CA GLY A 216 -4.54 0.22 -3.80
C GLY A 216 -4.52 -1.29 -4.05
N SER A 217 -3.49 -1.75 -4.77
CA SER A 217 -3.15 -3.16 -4.96
C SER A 217 -2.46 -3.77 -3.72
N GLN A 218 -2.55 -5.09 -3.55
CA GLN A 218 -2.23 -5.80 -2.31
C GLN A 218 -0.74 -5.70 -1.90
N GLY A 219 -0.40 -4.76 -1.01
CA GLY A 219 0.87 -4.78 -0.26
C GLY A 219 2.13 -4.47 -1.05
N PHE A 220 2.03 -3.79 -2.19
CA PHE A 220 3.18 -3.38 -3.01
C PHE A 220 3.46 -1.88 -2.98
N GLY A 221 2.45 -1.03 -2.81
CA GLY A 221 2.57 0.44 -2.93
C GLY A 221 3.65 1.10 -2.06
N ALA A 222 3.33 1.34 -0.78
CA ALA A 222 4.27 1.95 0.16
C ALA A 222 5.62 1.21 0.28
N PRO A 223 5.69 -0.14 0.33
CA PRO A 223 6.98 -0.86 0.32
C PRO A 223 7.86 -0.54 -0.89
N SER A 224 7.26 -0.36 -2.07
CA SER A 224 7.99 0.00 -3.30
C SER A 224 8.48 1.44 -3.26
N ALA A 225 7.64 2.35 -2.77
CA ALA A 225 8.02 3.76 -2.58
C ALA A 225 9.20 3.91 -1.61
N PHE A 226 9.19 3.12 -0.52
CA PHE A 226 10.28 3.09 0.48
C PHE A 226 11.55 2.46 -0.09
N SER A 227 11.39 1.38 -0.85
CA SER A 227 12.50 0.72 -1.53
C SER A 227 13.19 1.67 -2.51
N ASP A 228 12.43 2.37 -3.35
CA ASP A 228 12.96 3.36 -4.29
C ASP A 228 13.65 4.52 -3.56
N ALA A 229 12.99 5.11 -2.57
CA ALA A 229 13.53 6.22 -1.77
C ALA A 229 14.88 5.84 -1.12
N GLN A 230 14.93 4.68 -0.46
CA GLN A 230 16.13 4.19 0.20
C GLN A 230 17.23 3.79 -0.79
N ASN A 231 16.88 3.20 -1.94
CA ASN A 231 17.85 2.82 -2.96
C ASN A 231 18.49 4.04 -3.63
N THR A 232 17.70 5.11 -3.84
CA THR A 232 18.18 6.30 -4.55
C THR A 232 18.90 7.29 -3.64
N THR A 233 18.52 7.41 -2.37
CA THR A 233 19.13 8.40 -1.46
C THR A 233 19.91 7.83 -0.28
N GLY A 234 19.71 6.53 0.02
CA GLY A 234 20.27 5.91 1.22
C GLY A 234 19.78 6.56 2.53
N LYS A 235 18.66 7.31 2.50
CA LYS A 235 18.05 7.90 3.70
C LYS A 235 16.95 7.01 4.28
N PRO A 236 16.77 7.00 5.61
CA PRO A 236 15.70 6.24 6.25
C PRO A 236 14.34 6.92 6.05
N ILE A 237 13.27 6.19 6.32
CA ILE A 237 11.89 6.70 6.29
C ILE A 237 11.53 7.17 7.69
N PHE A 238 11.16 8.44 7.82
CA PHE A 238 10.68 9.00 9.06
C PHE A 238 9.15 8.92 9.09
N THR A 239 8.60 8.29 10.13
CA THR A 239 7.16 8.05 10.26
C THR A 239 6.68 8.42 11.66
N VAL A 240 5.54 9.11 11.75
CA VAL A 240 4.80 9.35 12.98
C VAL A 240 3.38 8.83 12.78
N SER A 241 2.88 7.99 13.69
CA SER A 241 1.50 7.50 13.60
C SER A 241 0.83 7.52 14.97
N LYS A 242 -0.39 8.05 15.02
CA LYS A 242 -1.24 8.03 16.22
C LYS A 242 -2.58 7.40 15.89
N ARG A 243 -2.88 6.27 16.53
CA ARG A 243 -4.19 5.61 16.41
C ARG A 243 -5.27 6.50 17.02
N PHE A 244 -6.45 6.56 16.41
CA PHE A 244 -7.58 7.37 16.92
C PHE A 244 -8.11 7.02 18.33
N THR A 245 -7.71 5.86 18.85
CA THR A 245 -8.01 5.38 20.20
C THR A 245 -6.82 5.49 21.16
N SER A 246 -5.67 6.00 20.70
CA SER A 246 -4.44 6.14 21.49
C SER A 246 -4.26 7.58 21.93
N ASP A 247 -3.71 7.76 23.12
CA ASP A 247 -3.32 9.08 23.63
C ASP A 247 -1.93 9.48 23.12
N GLU A 248 -1.06 8.52 22.84
CA GLU A 248 0.31 8.75 22.35
C GLU A 248 0.48 8.37 20.88
N ALA A 249 1.41 9.03 20.21
CA ALA A 249 1.86 8.77 18.85
C ALA A 249 3.18 8.00 18.88
N THR A 250 3.31 6.97 18.04
CA THR A 250 4.57 6.27 17.85
C THR A 250 5.39 6.95 16.75
N VAL A 251 6.62 7.36 17.10
CA VAL A 251 7.60 7.97 16.20
C VAL A 251 8.71 6.99 15.89
N THR A 252 9.07 6.84 14.63
CA THR A 252 10.16 5.96 14.22
C THR A 252 10.88 6.44 12.97
N ASN A 253 12.15 6.08 12.86
CA ASN A 253 12.99 6.30 11.71
C ASN A 253 13.67 4.98 11.32
N PHE A 254 13.37 4.43 10.12
CA PHE A 254 13.76 3.07 9.78
C PHE A 254 14.14 2.86 8.30
N TYR A 255 14.90 1.79 8.05
CA TYR A 255 15.07 1.18 6.74
C TYR A 255 14.16 -0.03 6.59
N THR A 256 13.71 -0.29 5.37
CA THR A 256 13.19 -1.61 4.98
C THR A 256 14.34 -2.38 4.38
N THR A 257 14.49 -3.67 4.68
CA THR A 257 15.68 -4.45 4.28
C THR A 257 15.37 -5.40 3.13
N THR A 258 16.42 -5.93 2.48
CA THR A 258 16.26 -7.02 1.50
C THR A 258 15.75 -8.31 2.15
N ALA A 259 15.80 -8.45 3.47
CA ALA A 259 15.19 -9.60 4.16
C ALA A 259 13.66 -9.46 4.33
N ASN A 260 13.07 -8.37 3.81
CA ASN A 260 11.67 -8.01 4.03
C ASN A 260 11.35 -7.78 5.53
N THR A 261 12.27 -7.10 6.22
CA THR A 261 12.16 -6.70 7.63
C THR A 261 12.46 -5.20 7.77
N LYS A 262 12.35 -4.67 8.99
CA LYS A 262 12.75 -3.30 9.32
C LYS A 262 14.06 -3.26 10.12
N ASP A 263 14.82 -2.21 9.89
CA ASP A 263 15.99 -1.84 10.69
C ASP A 263 15.80 -0.41 11.21
N HIS A 264 15.74 -0.24 12.53
CA HIS A 264 15.42 1.02 13.17
C HIS A 264 16.68 1.83 13.49
N VAL A 265 16.75 3.04 12.95
CA VAL A 265 17.85 3.99 13.20
C VAL A 265 17.50 4.95 14.34
N GLY A 266 16.21 5.11 14.61
CA GLY A 266 15.69 5.86 15.75
C GLY A 266 14.25 5.44 16.09
N GLY A 267 13.93 5.43 17.38
CA GLY A 267 12.68 4.87 17.90
C GLY A 267 12.55 3.36 17.69
N PRO A 268 11.35 2.77 17.85
CA PRO A 268 10.07 3.42 18.14
C PRO A 268 10.06 4.17 19.49
N ILE A 269 9.46 5.36 19.53
CA ILE A 269 9.26 6.15 20.76
C ILE A 269 7.79 6.59 20.79
N ASP A 270 7.11 6.38 21.90
CA ASP A 270 5.77 6.90 22.12
C ASP A 270 5.84 8.30 22.74
N LEU A 271 5.13 9.26 22.14
CA LEU A 271 5.14 10.67 22.52
C LEU A 271 3.74 11.28 22.40
N ASP A 272 3.41 12.18 23.31
CA ASP A 272 2.29 13.09 23.11
C ASP A 272 2.65 14.20 22.10
N LEU A 273 1.89 14.27 21.00
CA LEU A 273 2.13 15.16 19.87
C LEU A 273 0.84 15.92 19.51
N PRO A 274 0.93 17.14 18.96
CA PRO A 274 -0.18 18.10 18.87
C PRO A 274 -1.15 17.81 17.71
N PHE A 275 -1.61 16.56 17.58
CA PHE A 275 -2.63 16.12 16.65
C PHE A 275 -3.44 14.96 17.26
N HIS A 276 -4.66 14.74 16.75
CA HIS A 276 -5.58 13.77 17.34
C HIS A 276 -5.28 12.33 16.90
N HIS A 277 -5.07 12.12 15.60
CA HIS A 277 -4.79 10.82 14.99
C HIS A 277 -4.40 11.03 13.53
N GLY A 278 -3.81 9.98 12.95
CA GLY A 278 -3.37 9.99 11.57
C GLY A 278 -1.97 9.41 11.40
N THR A 279 -1.43 9.55 10.19
CA THR A 279 -0.07 9.09 9.85
C THR A 279 0.67 10.18 9.09
N PHE A 280 1.91 10.41 9.47
CA PHE A 280 2.87 11.31 8.83
C PHE A 280 4.04 10.50 8.30
N ILE A 281 4.45 10.76 7.08
CA ILE A 281 5.59 10.10 6.44
C ILE A 281 6.42 11.16 5.75
N LYS A 282 7.74 11.09 5.98
CA LYS A 282 8.74 11.87 5.25
C LYS A 282 9.80 10.92 4.69
N LEU A 283 10.07 11.06 3.40
CA LEU A 283 11.08 10.28 2.68
C LEU A 283 11.79 11.13 1.62
N PHE A 284 12.88 10.59 1.09
CA PHE A 284 13.70 11.28 0.09
C PHE A 284 14.00 10.36 -1.08
N TYR A 285 13.88 10.85 -2.31
CA TYR A 285 14.12 10.08 -3.52
C TYR A 285 14.81 10.92 -4.60
N LEU A 286 15.53 10.24 -5.51
CA LEU A 286 16.07 10.88 -6.72
C LEU A 286 15.09 10.78 -7.88
N ASN A 287 14.97 11.84 -8.66
CA ASN A 287 14.26 11.86 -9.92
C ASN A 287 14.78 12.97 -10.84
N ILE A 288 14.27 13.02 -12.07
CA ILE A 288 14.37 14.21 -12.92
C ILE A 288 13.61 15.40 -12.31
N GLN A 289 13.88 16.59 -12.84
CA GLN A 289 13.20 17.81 -12.41
C GLN A 289 11.66 17.69 -12.48
N TYR A 290 10.98 18.08 -11.40
CA TYR A 290 9.52 18.15 -11.30
C TYR A 290 8.91 19.10 -12.35
N ARG A 291 7.83 18.63 -12.99
CA ARG A 291 7.02 19.41 -13.91
C ARG A 291 5.54 19.33 -13.51
N ARG A 292 4.86 20.48 -13.56
CA ARG A 292 3.39 20.55 -13.46
C ARG A 292 2.73 19.85 -14.65
N GLY A 293 1.47 19.46 -14.50
CA GLY A 293 0.72 18.65 -15.46
C GLY A 293 0.68 17.15 -15.15
N TYR A 294 1.25 16.73 -14.02
CA TYR A 294 1.38 15.31 -13.63
C TYR A 294 0.85 15.10 -12.21
N ALA A 295 1.71 15.20 -11.20
CA ALA A 295 1.32 14.94 -9.82
C ALA A 295 0.30 15.96 -9.28
N ASP A 296 0.43 17.23 -9.67
CA ASP A 296 -0.54 18.29 -9.38
C ASP A 296 -1.93 17.99 -9.94
N ILE A 297 -2.00 17.55 -11.20
CA ILE A 297 -3.25 17.15 -11.86
C ILE A 297 -3.85 15.91 -11.20
N TYR A 298 -3.02 14.94 -10.80
CA TYR A 298 -3.53 13.77 -10.05
C TYR A 298 -4.21 14.19 -8.75
N ASN A 299 -3.58 15.07 -7.96
CA ASN A 299 -4.15 15.56 -6.71
C ASN A 299 -5.44 16.36 -6.95
N GLU A 300 -5.50 17.18 -8.00
CA GLU A 300 -6.72 17.89 -8.41
C GLU A 300 -7.85 16.89 -8.76
N MET A 301 -7.60 15.95 -9.65
CA MET A 301 -8.58 14.95 -10.10
C MET A 301 -9.04 14.05 -8.96
N ALA A 302 -8.13 13.64 -8.08
CA ALA A 302 -8.46 12.89 -6.87
C ALA A 302 -9.39 13.70 -5.96
N SER A 303 -9.25 15.02 -5.86
CA SER A 303 -10.14 15.87 -5.08
C SER A 303 -11.58 15.93 -5.63
N LEU A 304 -11.77 15.69 -6.92
CA LEU A 304 -13.09 15.70 -7.56
C LEU A 304 -13.85 14.39 -7.28
N LEU A 305 -13.13 13.27 -7.22
CA LEU A 305 -13.73 11.96 -6.90
C LEU A 305 -13.87 11.73 -5.39
N ASN A 306 -13.06 12.40 -4.58
CA ASN A 306 -13.05 12.25 -3.12
C ASN A 306 -13.54 13.52 -2.44
N ALA A 307 -14.74 13.96 -2.82
CA ALA A 307 -15.36 15.21 -2.35
C ALA A 307 -15.58 15.29 -0.82
N HIS A 308 -15.43 14.18 -0.10
CA HIS A 308 -15.59 14.05 1.34
C HIS A 308 -14.28 14.27 2.12
N VAL A 309 -13.17 14.61 1.46
CA VAL A 309 -11.86 14.88 2.07
C VAL A 309 -11.32 16.25 1.61
N THR A 310 -10.65 16.96 2.51
CA THR A 310 -9.83 18.12 2.15
C THR A 310 -8.42 17.65 1.75
N ILE A 311 -7.99 18.01 0.54
CA ILE A 311 -6.66 17.66 0.02
C ILE A 311 -5.85 18.95 -0.14
N ILE A 312 -4.67 18.99 0.50
CA ILE A 312 -3.70 20.07 0.35
C ILE A 312 -2.48 19.51 -0.37
N PHE A 313 -2.13 20.09 -1.52
CA PHE A 313 -0.93 19.74 -2.28
C PHE A 313 -0.01 20.96 -2.40
N ILE A 314 1.22 20.83 -1.95
CA ILE A 314 2.24 21.87 -2.02
C ILE A 314 3.30 21.39 -3.01
N ASP A 315 3.45 22.12 -4.11
CA ASP A 315 4.40 21.77 -5.17
C ASP A 315 5.80 22.33 -4.89
N PRO A 316 6.85 21.84 -5.59
CA PRO A 316 8.21 22.33 -5.40
C PRO A 316 8.43 23.79 -5.83
N TYR A 317 7.48 24.41 -6.54
CA TYR A 317 7.51 25.83 -6.87
C TYR A 317 6.97 26.69 -5.70
N GLY A 318 6.59 26.07 -4.58
CA GLY A 318 6.04 26.73 -3.40
C GLY A 318 4.56 27.07 -3.50
N LYS A 319 3.86 26.61 -4.55
CA LYS A 319 2.44 26.89 -4.73
C LYS A 319 1.60 25.97 -3.86
N VAL A 320 0.72 26.56 -3.06
CA VAL A 320 -0.22 25.85 -2.19
C VAL A 320 -1.56 25.64 -2.91
N HIS A 321 -1.87 24.39 -3.22
CA HIS A 321 -3.17 23.97 -3.75
C HIS A 321 -4.01 23.44 -2.60
N ILE A 322 -5.16 24.07 -2.34
CA ILE A 322 -6.13 23.62 -1.32
C ILE A 322 -7.41 23.24 -2.04
N TYR A 323 -7.76 21.96 -1.97
CA TYR A 323 -9.02 21.41 -2.46
C TYR A 323 -9.89 21.09 -1.25
N PRO A 324 -10.77 22.03 -0.82
CA PRO A 324 -11.61 21.81 0.34
C PRO A 324 -12.61 20.68 0.07
N ARG A 325 -12.96 19.98 1.14
CA ARG A 325 -14.13 19.09 1.16
C ARG A 325 -15.37 19.83 0.65
N ARG A 326 -16.28 19.10 0.01
CA ARG A 326 -17.53 19.61 -0.58
C ARG A 326 -18.78 18.88 -0.08
N VAL A 327 -18.64 17.71 0.56
CA VAL A 327 -19.74 16.91 1.13
C VAL A 327 -19.38 16.27 2.48
N ASN A 328 -20.38 16.02 3.33
CA ASN A 328 -20.25 15.55 4.73
C ASN A 328 -20.35 14.05 4.80
N ALA A 329 -21.10 13.47 3.86
CA ALA A 329 -21.26 12.03 3.76
C ALA A 329 -19.99 11.43 3.15
N PHE A 330 -19.35 10.56 3.91
CA PHE A 330 -18.37 9.63 3.38
C PHE A 330 -19.09 8.48 2.67
N PRO A 331 -18.42 7.82 1.71
CA PRO A 331 -18.94 6.61 1.10
C PRO A 331 -19.23 5.52 2.15
N GLU A 332 -20.16 4.63 1.82
CA GLU A 332 -20.42 3.44 2.64
C GLU A 332 -19.20 2.52 2.71
N GLU A 333 -19.06 1.76 3.81
CA GLU A 333 -17.97 0.79 3.93
C GLU A 333 -18.14 -0.33 2.90
N PRO A 334 -17.17 -0.55 1.99
CA PRO A 334 -17.26 -1.62 1.02
C PRO A 334 -17.37 -2.98 1.69
N LYS A 335 -18.37 -3.78 1.28
CA LYS A 335 -18.56 -5.13 1.79
C LYS A 335 -17.54 -6.09 1.19
N TYR A 336 -17.22 -7.14 1.94
CA TYR A 336 -16.40 -8.23 1.43
C TYR A 336 -17.14 -9.01 0.35
N ALA A 337 -16.49 -9.17 -0.80
CA ALA A 337 -16.93 -10.03 -1.87
C ALA A 337 -16.42 -11.45 -1.64
N GLN A 338 -17.32 -12.41 -1.50
CA GLN A 338 -16.94 -13.82 -1.58
C GLN A 338 -16.66 -14.20 -3.03
N PRO A 339 -15.75 -15.15 -3.30
CA PRO A 339 -15.48 -15.61 -4.64
C PRO A 339 -16.73 -16.09 -5.35
N HIS A 340 -16.91 -15.68 -6.60
CA HIS A 340 -18.04 -16.11 -7.42
C HIS A 340 -17.67 -17.37 -8.20
N PRO A 341 -18.48 -18.45 -8.18
CA PRO A 341 -18.09 -19.72 -8.81
C PRO A 341 -17.68 -19.63 -10.28
N ALA A 342 -18.32 -18.74 -11.05
CA ALA A 342 -18.02 -18.59 -12.48
C ALA A 342 -16.65 -17.93 -12.78
N SER A 343 -15.97 -17.34 -11.79
CA SER A 343 -14.63 -16.76 -11.98
C SER A 343 -13.50 -17.68 -11.54
N ILE A 344 -13.82 -18.78 -10.86
CA ILE A 344 -12.84 -19.66 -10.23
C ILE A 344 -12.21 -20.57 -11.27
N ARG A 345 -10.87 -20.61 -11.28
CA ARG A 345 -10.10 -21.59 -12.06
C ARG A 345 -9.78 -22.82 -11.22
N ILE A 346 -9.39 -23.92 -11.87
CA ILE A 346 -9.10 -25.18 -11.17
C ILE A 346 -8.03 -25.05 -10.08
N GLY A 347 -6.97 -24.26 -10.33
CA GLY A 347 -5.91 -24.03 -9.35
C GLY A 347 -6.45 -23.31 -8.11
N GLU A 348 -7.20 -22.22 -8.33
CA GLU A 348 -7.84 -21.48 -7.24
C GLU A 348 -8.88 -22.34 -6.50
N PHE A 349 -9.65 -23.18 -7.19
CA PHE A 349 -10.55 -24.14 -6.57
C PHE A 349 -9.81 -25.12 -5.66
N GLN A 350 -8.63 -25.61 -6.08
CA GLN A 350 -7.78 -26.48 -5.28
C GLN A 350 -7.20 -25.76 -4.07
N ASP A 351 -6.75 -24.52 -4.23
CA ASP A 351 -6.22 -23.72 -3.12
C ASP A 351 -7.32 -23.43 -2.09
N LEU A 352 -8.51 -23.00 -2.55
CA LEU A 352 -9.70 -22.82 -1.70
C LEU A 352 -10.10 -24.11 -0.97
N LEU A 353 -9.98 -25.27 -1.63
CA LEU A 353 -10.28 -26.56 -1.03
C LEU A 353 -9.24 -26.95 0.04
N ARG A 354 -7.96 -26.59 -0.13
CA ARG A 354 -6.92 -26.84 0.89
C ARG A 354 -7.00 -25.88 2.08
N GLU A 355 -7.42 -24.65 1.84
CA GLU A 355 -7.50 -23.59 2.85
C GLU A 355 -8.86 -23.55 3.58
N THR A 356 -9.84 -24.31 3.10
CA THR A 356 -11.18 -24.33 3.68
C THR A 356 -11.15 -24.79 5.14
N ARG A 357 -11.99 -24.16 5.96
CA ARG A 357 -12.23 -24.59 7.35
C ARG A 357 -13.38 -25.59 7.46
N GLU A 358 -14.04 -25.87 6.35
CA GLU A 358 -15.21 -26.74 6.30
C GLU A 358 -14.79 -28.20 6.17
N SER A 359 -15.36 -29.06 7.00
CA SER A 359 -15.00 -30.47 7.07
C SER A 359 -15.55 -31.32 5.94
N ASP A 360 -16.53 -30.83 5.18
CA ASP A 360 -17.17 -31.59 4.10
C ASP A 360 -17.46 -30.73 2.84
N LEU A 361 -17.75 -31.43 1.73
CA LEU A 361 -18.08 -30.80 0.45
C LEU A 361 -19.30 -29.89 0.52
N ARG A 362 -20.26 -30.18 1.42
CA ARG A 362 -21.43 -29.33 1.62
C ARG A 362 -21.02 -27.96 2.16
N GLY A 363 -20.30 -27.93 3.26
CA GLY A 363 -19.82 -26.72 3.90
C GLY A 363 -18.97 -25.92 2.93
N PHE A 364 -18.00 -26.57 2.29
CA PHE A 364 -17.12 -25.95 1.32
C PHE A 364 -17.90 -25.25 0.19
N LEU A 365 -18.72 -26.00 -0.56
CA LEU A 365 -19.43 -25.43 -1.72
C LEU A 365 -20.43 -24.33 -1.33
N THR A 366 -21.06 -24.42 -0.17
CA THR A 366 -22.11 -23.46 0.22
C THR A 366 -21.59 -22.22 0.97
N LYS A 367 -20.40 -22.28 1.59
CA LYS A 367 -19.86 -21.16 2.37
C LYS A 367 -18.64 -20.49 1.74
N ALA A 368 -17.87 -21.22 0.93
CA ALA A 368 -16.69 -20.64 0.26
C ALA A 368 -17.05 -19.74 -0.93
N PHE A 369 -18.25 -19.89 -1.49
CA PHE A 369 -18.67 -19.17 -2.69
C PHE A 369 -19.98 -18.40 -2.49
N CYS A 370 -20.09 -17.22 -3.10
CA CYS A 370 -21.38 -16.54 -3.18
C CYS A 370 -22.31 -17.23 -4.19
N ARG A 371 -23.62 -17.08 -3.99
CA ARG A 371 -24.68 -17.54 -4.93
C ARG A 371 -24.64 -19.06 -5.25
N LEU A 372 -24.01 -19.88 -4.42
CA LEU A 372 -24.01 -21.35 -4.54
C LEU A 372 -24.90 -21.99 -3.49
N SER A 373 -26.11 -22.42 -3.90
CA SER A 373 -27.10 -23.03 -3.01
C SER A 373 -26.81 -24.51 -2.74
N SER A 374 -27.32 -25.04 -1.62
CA SER A 374 -27.18 -26.46 -1.29
C SER A 374 -27.72 -27.40 -2.39
N ASN A 375 -28.78 -26.99 -3.10
CA ASN A 375 -29.33 -27.77 -4.21
C ASN A 375 -28.37 -27.84 -5.41
N ARG A 376 -27.70 -26.73 -5.74
CA ARG A 376 -26.67 -26.72 -6.79
C ARG A 376 -25.43 -27.48 -6.35
N ALA A 377 -25.02 -27.35 -5.08
CA ALA A 377 -23.94 -28.15 -4.53
C ALA A 377 -24.21 -29.66 -4.67
N LYS A 378 -25.43 -30.12 -4.34
CA LYS A 378 -25.86 -31.52 -4.55
C LYS A 378 -25.80 -31.94 -6.01
N LYS A 379 -26.20 -31.06 -6.94
CA LYS A 379 -26.13 -31.34 -8.38
C LYS A 379 -24.68 -31.47 -8.85
N ILE A 380 -23.81 -30.55 -8.41
CA ILE A 380 -22.37 -30.55 -8.73
C ILE A 380 -21.73 -31.86 -8.26
N VAL A 381 -21.91 -32.21 -6.98
CA VAL A 381 -21.38 -33.45 -6.40
C VAL A 381 -21.98 -34.66 -7.12
N GLY A 382 -23.30 -34.69 -7.33
CA GLY A 382 -23.97 -35.81 -8.00
C GLY A 382 -23.50 -36.05 -9.44
N ASN A 383 -23.23 -34.99 -10.20
CA ASN A 383 -22.69 -35.10 -11.56
C ASN A 383 -21.23 -35.59 -11.54
N ALA A 384 -20.41 -35.10 -10.61
CA ALA A 384 -19.05 -35.60 -10.42
C ALA A 384 -19.04 -37.10 -10.04
N SER A 385 -19.92 -37.53 -9.13
CA SER A 385 -20.07 -38.94 -8.74
C SER A 385 -20.52 -39.84 -9.89
N LYS A 386 -21.39 -39.34 -10.79
CA LYS A 386 -21.76 -40.09 -12.01
C LYS A 386 -20.54 -40.33 -12.92
N ASP A 387 -19.68 -39.33 -13.08
CA ASP A 387 -18.47 -39.47 -13.88
C ASP A 387 -17.41 -40.35 -13.21
N LEU A 388 -17.33 -40.35 -11.88
CA LEU A 388 -16.50 -41.28 -11.11
C LEU A 388 -16.96 -42.73 -11.25
N ARG A 389 -18.27 -42.99 -11.17
CA ARG A 389 -18.85 -44.33 -11.41
C ARG A 389 -18.54 -44.87 -12.81
N ARG A 390 -18.60 -44.02 -13.83
CA ARG A 390 -18.20 -44.39 -15.21
C ARG A 390 -16.73 -44.81 -15.30
N ARG A 391 -15.90 -44.42 -14.34
CA ARG A 391 -14.47 -44.75 -14.26
C ARG A 391 -14.18 -45.84 -13.22
N HIS A 392 -15.21 -46.49 -12.67
CA HIS A 392 -15.09 -47.50 -11.61
C HIS A 392 -14.40 -46.97 -10.34
N LEU A 393 -14.61 -45.69 -10.01
CA LEU A 393 -14.13 -45.04 -8.78
C LEU A 393 -15.28 -44.81 -7.79
N ASP A 394 -14.92 -44.57 -6.54
CA ASP A 394 -15.87 -44.32 -5.45
C ASP A 394 -16.71 -43.05 -5.67
N ASP A 395 -17.96 -43.11 -5.21
CA ASP A 395 -18.91 -42.00 -5.32
C ASP A 395 -18.59 -40.89 -4.30
N LEU A 396 -18.63 -39.64 -4.77
CA LEU A 396 -18.64 -38.48 -3.87
C LEU A 396 -20.03 -38.30 -3.24
N LYS A 397 -20.03 -37.88 -1.97
CA LYS A 397 -21.21 -37.52 -1.20
C LYS A 397 -21.05 -36.09 -0.69
N MET A 398 -22.16 -35.46 -0.32
CA MET A 398 -22.13 -34.13 0.30
C MET A 398 -21.35 -34.11 1.63
N SER A 399 -21.28 -35.25 2.31
CA SER A 399 -20.55 -35.46 3.56
C SER A 399 -19.11 -35.94 3.34
N THR A 400 -18.65 -36.05 2.09
CA THR A 400 -17.27 -36.45 1.81
C THR A 400 -16.33 -35.40 2.40
N PRO A 401 -15.33 -35.81 3.20
CA PRO A 401 -14.35 -34.89 3.75
C PRO A 401 -13.56 -34.15 2.67
N THR A 402 -13.25 -32.88 2.91
CA THR A 402 -12.54 -32.01 1.96
C THR A 402 -11.06 -32.39 1.79
N ASP A 403 -10.47 -32.99 2.82
CA ASP A 403 -9.05 -33.38 2.90
C ASP A 403 -8.76 -34.77 2.31
N THR A 404 -9.78 -35.59 2.04
CA THR A 404 -9.60 -36.96 1.52
C THR A 404 -9.69 -37.06 -0.01
N LEU A 405 -9.94 -35.94 -0.71
CA LEU A 405 -10.20 -35.96 -2.15
C LEU A 405 -8.91 -36.19 -2.96
N SER A 406 -8.92 -37.22 -3.79
CA SER A 406 -7.88 -37.48 -4.78
C SER A 406 -7.88 -36.42 -5.90
N LYS A 407 -6.76 -36.32 -6.62
CA LYS A 407 -6.61 -35.38 -7.75
C LYS A 407 -7.73 -35.56 -8.79
N THR A 408 -8.05 -36.79 -9.14
CA THR A 408 -9.10 -37.12 -10.12
C THR A 408 -10.48 -36.69 -9.63
N GLU A 409 -10.79 -36.89 -8.35
CA GLU A 409 -12.06 -36.45 -7.76
C GLU A 409 -12.18 -34.93 -7.78
N VAL A 410 -11.11 -34.21 -7.46
CA VAL A 410 -11.10 -32.73 -7.52
C VAL A 410 -11.27 -32.23 -8.95
N GLU A 411 -10.61 -32.83 -9.93
CA GLU A 411 -10.74 -32.46 -11.35
C GLU A 411 -12.17 -32.68 -11.87
N LEU A 412 -12.80 -33.81 -11.53
CA LEU A 412 -14.18 -34.11 -11.92
C LEU A 412 -15.19 -33.23 -11.18
N LEU A 413 -14.95 -32.95 -9.89
CA LEU A 413 -15.75 -32.01 -9.11
C LEU A 413 -15.68 -30.61 -9.72
N TYR A 414 -14.48 -30.13 -10.07
CA TYR A 414 -14.29 -28.83 -10.71
C TYR A 414 -14.91 -28.77 -12.12
N ARG A 415 -14.81 -29.85 -12.91
CA ARG A 415 -15.46 -29.92 -14.23
C ARG A 415 -16.97 -29.76 -14.09
N SER A 416 -17.57 -30.46 -13.12
CA SER A 416 -18.99 -30.34 -12.81
C SER A 416 -19.33 -28.92 -12.34
N PHE A 417 -18.54 -28.37 -11.42
CA PHE A 417 -18.68 -27.03 -10.89
C PHE A 417 -18.61 -25.94 -11.98
N SER A 418 -17.66 -26.02 -12.90
CA SER A 418 -17.47 -25.02 -13.96
C SER A 418 -18.50 -25.12 -15.09
N SER A 419 -19.18 -26.27 -15.22
CA SER A 419 -20.24 -26.47 -16.21
C SER A 419 -21.63 -25.97 -15.79
N GLU A 420 -21.80 -25.55 -14.54
CA GLU A 420 -23.09 -25.05 -14.04
C GLU A 420 -23.28 -23.56 -14.36
N ASP A 421 -24.53 -23.16 -14.63
CA ASP A 421 -24.90 -21.76 -14.81
C ASP A 421 -25.18 -21.08 -13.46
N TYR A 422 -24.42 -20.03 -13.14
CA TYR A 422 -24.52 -19.28 -11.89
C TYR A 422 -25.30 -17.97 -12.06
N ILE A 423 -26.10 -17.63 -11.04
CA ILE A 423 -26.70 -16.30 -10.89
C ILE A 423 -25.58 -15.29 -10.71
N ALA A 424 -25.74 -14.08 -11.27
CA ALA A 424 -24.79 -12.99 -11.12
C ALA A 424 -24.37 -12.75 -9.64
N PRO A 425 -23.11 -12.35 -9.40
CA PRO A 425 -22.64 -12.03 -8.06
C PRO A 425 -23.45 -10.89 -7.42
N PRO A 426 -23.44 -10.79 -6.09
CA PRO A 426 -24.01 -9.63 -5.40
C PRO A 426 -23.40 -8.32 -5.92
N THR A 427 -24.23 -7.30 -6.07
CA THR A 427 -23.84 -5.97 -6.57
C THR A 427 -23.59 -4.96 -5.46
N ASP A 428 -23.94 -5.30 -4.22
CA ASP A 428 -23.78 -4.48 -3.02
C ASP A 428 -22.34 -4.46 -2.47
N THR A 429 -21.40 -5.03 -3.23
CA THR A 429 -19.95 -5.01 -2.99
C THR A 429 -19.25 -3.86 -3.72
N VAL A 430 -19.99 -3.07 -4.51
CA VAL A 430 -19.48 -1.87 -5.20
C VAL A 430 -20.08 -0.64 -4.56
N VAL A 431 -19.22 0.33 -4.24
CA VAL A 431 -19.56 1.64 -3.70
C VAL A 431 -19.24 2.69 -4.77
N PRO A 432 -20.26 3.23 -5.47
CA PRO A 432 -20.07 4.34 -6.40
C PRO A 432 -19.91 5.67 -5.65
N VAL A 433 -19.41 6.70 -6.33
CA VAL A 433 -19.33 8.08 -5.78
C VAL A 433 -20.74 8.66 -5.56
N GLY A 434 -21.68 8.34 -6.43
CA GLY A 434 -23.05 8.85 -6.42
C GLY A 434 -23.23 10.04 -7.37
N GLU A 435 -24.37 10.05 -8.07
CA GLU A 435 -24.72 11.06 -9.09
C GLU A 435 -24.72 12.47 -8.49
N GLU A 436 -25.53 12.68 -7.44
CA GLU A 436 -25.72 13.98 -6.81
C GLU A 436 -24.40 14.56 -6.26
N VAL A 437 -23.61 13.71 -5.60
CA VAL A 437 -22.30 14.09 -5.03
C VAL A 437 -21.35 14.53 -6.14
N PHE A 438 -21.28 13.77 -7.23
CA PHE A 438 -20.39 14.08 -8.34
C PHE A 438 -20.84 15.34 -9.10
N GLU A 439 -22.14 15.48 -9.39
CA GLU A 439 -22.71 16.69 -10.01
C GLU A 439 -22.40 17.95 -9.21
N GLN A 440 -22.67 17.91 -7.89
CA GLN A 440 -22.42 19.04 -6.99
C GLN A 440 -20.92 19.36 -6.94
N THR A 441 -20.08 18.34 -6.88
CA THR A 441 -18.61 18.51 -6.82
C THR A 441 -18.07 19.20 -8.05
N ILE A 442 -18.45 18.73 -9.25
CA ILE A 442 -17.99 19.32 -10.52
C ILE A 442 -18.54 20.74 -10.68
N LYS A 443 -19.81 20.96 -10.31
CA LYS A 443 -20.43 22.30 -10.36
C LYS A 443 -19.67 23.32 -9.51
N LEU A 444 -19.36 22.95 -8.27
CA LEU A 444 -18.64 23.82 -7.33
C LEU A 444 -17.17 23.99 -7.70
N ALA A 445 -16.50 22.94 -8.21
CA ALA A 445 -15.09 23.01 -8.55
C ALA A 445 -14.80 23.92 -9.75
N TYR A 446 -15.68 23.92 -10.76
CA TYR A 446 -15.48 24.65 -12.01
C TYR A 446 -16.44 25.82 -12.23
N ASN A 447 -17.32 26.10 -11.27
CA ASN A 447 -18.34 27.16 -11.34
C ASN A 447 -19.16 27.11 -12.65
N LEU A 448 -19.69 25.92 -12.97
CA LEU A 448 -20.41 25.66 -14.21
C LEU A 448 -21.90 26.00 -14.10
N ASP A 449 -22.47 26.49 -15.19
CA ASP A 449 -23.91 26.79 -15.28
C ASP A 449 -24.78 25.52 -15.27
N PHE A 450 -24.29 24.44 -15.90
CA PHE A 450 -24.97 23.16 -16.00
C PHE A 450 -24.01 21.99 -15.80
N THR A 451 -24.42 21.02 -14.96
CA THR A 451 -23.72 19.75 -14.75
C THR A 451 -24.75 18.63 -14.65
N THR A 452 -24.39 17.43 -15.15
CA THR A 452 -25.17 16.22 -14.95
C THR A 452 -24.24 15.01 -14.84
N ALA A 453 -24.64 14.02 -14.03
CA ALA A 453 -23.95 12.75 -13.86
C ALA A 453 -24.97 11.61 -13.77
N VAL A 454 -24.57 10.44 -14.23
CA VAL A 454 -25.38 9.22 -14.16
C VAL A 454 -24.50 8.09 -13.66
N THR A 455 -24.95 7.39 -12.62
CA THR A 455 -24.38 6.17 -12.05
C THR A 455 -25.26 5.03 -12.53
N ARG A 456 -24.73 4.20 -13.42
CA ARG A 456 -25.51 3.06 -13.91
C ARG A 456 -25.72 2.05 -12.80
N THR A 457 -26.86 1.34 -12.85
CA THR A 457 -27.11 0.23 -11.93
C THR A 457 -25.93 -0.75 -11.98
N PRO A 458 -25.32 -1.09 -10.82
CA PRO A 458 -24.17 -1.97 -10.81
C PRO A 458 -24.52 -3.32 -11.46
N THR A 459 -23.56 -3.86 -12.20
CA THR A 459 -23.69 -5.11 -12.93
C THR A 459 -22.50 -6.02 -12.62
N SER A 460 -22.35 -7.11 -13.35
CA SER A 460 -21.27 -8.06 -13.15
C SER A 460 -20.61 -8.51 -14.45
N GLY A 461 -19.31 -8.79 -14.38
CA GLY A 461 -18.53 -9.35 -15.47
C GLY A 461 -17.42 -10.22 -14.92
N LYS A 462 -17.19 -11.39 -15.52
CA LYS A 462 -16.14 -12.34 -15.11
C LYS A 462 -16.15 -12.65 -13.60
N GLY A 463 -17.35 -12.76 -13.01
CA GLY A 463 -17.57 -13.05 -11.59
C GLY A 463 -17.28 -11.92 -10.61
N LEU A 464 -17.05 -10.69 -11.09
CA LEU A 464 -16.90 -9.49 -10.26
C LEU A 464 -18.03 -8.51 -10.54
N SER A 465 -18.49 -7.85 -9.48
CA SER A 465 -19.43 -6.72 -9.57
C SER A 465 -18.69 -5.43 -9.95
N PHE A 466 -19.29 -4.60 -10.79
CA PHE A 466 -18.78 -3.26 -11.11
C PHE A 466 -19.93 -2.27 -11.37
N ALA A 467 -19.65 -0.97 -11.22
CA ALA A 467 -20.54 0.13 -11.58
C ALA A 467 -19.79 1.06 -12.54
N VAL A 468 -20.56 1.81 -13.34
CA VAL A 468 -20.04 2.80 -14.31
C VAL A 468 -20.68 4.14 -14.02
#